data_AF-A0A7J7NRA5-F1
#
_entry.id   AF-A0A7J7NRA5-F1
#
_cell.length_a   1.000
_cell.length_b   1.000
_cell.length_c   1.000
_cell.angle_alpha   90.00
_cell.angle_beta   90.00
_cell.angle_gamma   90.00
#
_symmetry.space_group_name_H-M   'P 1'
#
loop_
_entity.id
_entity.type
_entity.pdbx_description
1 polymer ?
#
loop_
_entity_poly.entity_id
_entity_poly.type
_entity_poly.pdbx_seq_one_letter_code
_entity_poly.pdbx_strand_id
1 'polypeptide(L)'
;ESSTIVNLASALTKEGISVFHFDFAGNGESEGSFQYGNYSREADALHAIVLHFSGAKHVICAILGHSKDSEALNSKVEIGFFYMLLGIMMCLKLSMFLDVLIWRKELESAWVKIIFQRIKKHGFIDVLDKTVTSIIFNQSVIANEMKYRVLTVHGFMDEVIPVEDASEFAKIIPNHKLHIIEGADHCYTKHQVELPESYMYYNLGPLFSVAHVEKVMLRNSYGEKLVGLLHETGSAELVILCHGLGSSKESSTIVSLVSALAKEGISVFHFDFAGNGESEGSFQFGNYSREAEDLHAVVLYFSGAKHVISAILGHSKGGNVVLLYASRYHDLPKVVNVSGRFDLKKGIGEHLADDFLGRIKKKGYIDVLGEKGEVQYRVTEDSLMERLSTDIHAASLMIGKNCSTGCSVHGSMDEVIPVEDASEFAKIIPNHKLHIVEGANHCYTEHEVELAEAVLDFIKA
;
A
#
# COMPACT_ATOMS: atom_id res chain seq x y z
N GLU A 1 22.79 16.84 18.86
CA GLU A 1 23.05 15.62 19.64
C GLU A 1 22.17 15.60 20.90
N SER A 2 20.88 15.25 20.76
CA SER A 2 20.09 14.83 21.92
C SER A 2 20.43 13.37 22.19
N SER A 3 20.76 13.02 23.44
CA SER A 3 21.09 11.64 23.82
C SER A 3 19.97 10.65 23.48
N THR A 4 18.72 11.11 23.49
CA THR A 4 17.52 10.32 23.19
C THR A 4 17.51 9.81 21.74
N ILE A 5 17.74 10.67 20.74
CA ILE A 5 17.67 10.26 19.33
C ILE A 5 18.84 9.35 18.93
N VAL A 6 20.01 9.57 19.53
CA VAL A 6 21.21 8.74 19.34
C VAL A 6 21.03 7.35 19.97
N ASN A 7 20.46 7.29 21.17
CA ASN A 7 20.16 6.02 21.84
C ASN A 7 19.10 5.22 21.08
N LEU A 8 18.06 5.89 20.57
CA LEU A 8 17.04 5.27 19.74
C LEU A 8 17.62 4.73 18.42
N ALA A 9 18.44 5.52 17.74
CA ALA A 9 19.14 5.08 16.53
C ALA A 9 20.02 3.84 16.78
N SER A 10 20.73 3.82 17.92
CA SER A 10 21.55 2.69 18.35
C SER A 10 20.71 1.45 18.64
N ALA A 11 19.56 1.59 19.30
CA ALA A 11 18.62 0.49 19.54
C ALA A 11 18.08 -0.08 18.23
N LEU A 12 17.63 0.77 17.30
CA LEU A 12 17.13 0.34 15.99
C LEU A 12 18.21 -0.37 15.17
N THR A 13 19.45 0.11 15.22
CA THR A 13 20.58 -0.52 14.52
C THR A 13 20.87 -1.93 15.06
N LYS A 14 20.73 -2.15 16.38
CA LYS A 14 20.88 -3.49 16.99
C LYS A 14 19.83 -4.49 16.50
N GLU A 15 18.64 -3.99 16.18
CA GLU A 15 17.53 -4.77 15.61
C GLU A 15 17.62 -4.93 14.08
N GLY A 16 18.76 -4.55 13.47
CA GLY A 16 18.98 -4.69 12.03
C GLY A 16 18.32 -3.62 11.16
N ILE A 17 17.78 -2.55 11.76
CA ILE A 17 17.20 -1.42 11.04
C ILE A 17 18.29 -0.38 10.76
N SER A 18 18.53 -0.11 9.47
CA SER A 18 19.47 0.94 9.07
C SER A 18 18.89 2.33 9.38
N VAL A 19 19.66 3.16 10.09
CA VAL A 19 19.23 4.51 10.49
C VAL A 19 20.07 5.56 9.77
N PHE A 20 19.40 6.52 9.14
CA PHE A 20 20.03 7.71 8.57
C PHE A 20 19.68 8.94 9.41
N HIS A 21 20.70 9.56 10.01
CA HIS A 21 20.56 10.77 10.79
C HIS A 21 21.04 11.97 9.97
N PHE A 22 20.30 13.07 10.00
CA PHE A 22 20.67 14.29 9.31
C PHE A 22 20.28 15.52 10.13
N ASP A 23 21.03 16.61 9.95
CA ASP A 23 20.70 17.92 10.49
C ASP A 23 19.94 18.76 9.45
N PHE A 24 18.98 19.57 9.89
CA PHE A 24 18.38 20.59 9.02
C PHE A 24 19.38 21.72 8.70
N ALA A 25 19.17 22.41 7.57
CA ALA A 25 20.06 23.47 7.10
C ALA A 25 20.35 24.53 8.18
N GLY A 26 21.63 24.80 8.43
CA GLY A 26 22.09 25.74 9.47
C GLY A 26 22.12 25.17 10.89
N ASN A 27 21.86 23.87 11.06
CA ASN A 27 22.13 23.12 12.29
C ASN A 27 23.30 22.15 12.09
N GLY A 28 24.06 21.91 13.17
CA GLY A 28 25.09 20.87 13.22
C GLY A 28 26.09 20.99 12.06
N GLU A 29 26.20 19.93 11.26
CA GLU A 29 27.11 19.87 10.11
C GLU A 29 26.48 20.34 8.79
N SER A 30 25.15 20.56 8.76
CA SER A 30 24.43 20.96 7.56
C SER A 30 24.61 22.44 7.23
N GLU A 31 25.10 22.72 6.00
CA GLU A 31 25.32 24.08 5.50
C GLU A 31 24.04 24.94 5.52
N GLY A 32 24.23 26.26 5.63
CA GLY A 32 23.15 27.25 5.58
C GLY A 32 23.01 28.08 6.85
N SER A 33 21.87 28.76 7.00
CA SER A 33 21.53 29.55 8.18
C SER A 33 20.26 29.01 8.83
N PHE A 34 20.33 28.82 10.16
CA PHE A 34 19.17 28.43 10.96
C PHE A 34 18.12 29.54 10.89
N GLN A 35 16.88 29.16 10.59
CA GLN A 35 15.74 30.06 10.55
C GLN A 35 14.62 29.49 11.39
N TYR A 36 14.52 30.01 12.61
CA TYR A 36 13.45 29.65 13.54
C TYR A 36 12.08 29.86 12.89
N GLY A 37 11.22 28.84 12.93
CA GLY A 37 9.88 28.90 12.35
C GLY A 37 9.80 28.63 10.84
N ASN A 38 10.92 28.42 10.14
CA ASN A 38 10.91 28.14 8.69
C ASN A 38 10.76 26.64 8.38
N TYR A 39 9.66 26.10 8.88
CA TYR A 39 9.31 24.68 8.82
C TYR A 39 9.05 24.15 7.41
N SER A 40 8.66 25.00 6.45
CA SER A 40 8.50 24.58 5.05
C SER A 40 9.83 24.16 4.43
N ARG A 41 10.92 24.87 4.77
CA ARG A 41 12.27 24.54 4.31
C ARG A 41 12.76 23.23 4.91
N GLU A 42 12.41 22.95 6.16
CA GLU A 42 12.72 21.67 6.84
C GLU A 42 11.95 20.51 6.19
N ALA A 43 10.66 20.71 5.89
CA ALA A 43 9.86 19.73 5.15
C ALA A 43 10.42 19.46 3.74
N ASP A 44 10.84 20.50 3.01
CA ASP A 44 11.46 20.34 1.69
C ASP A 44 12.80 19.59 1.78
N ALA A 45 13.59 19.81 2.84
CA ALA A 45 14.84 19.07 3.08
C ALA A 45 14.58 17.58 3.36
N LEU A 46 13.60 17.28 4.22
CA LEU A 46 13.19 15.90 4.49
C LEU A 46 12.67 15.21 3.23
N HIS A 47 11.88 15.92 2.40
CA HIS A 47 11.40 15.39 1.14
C HIS A 47 12.55 15.05 0.18
N ALA A 48 13.56 15.91 0.07
CA ALA A 48 14.74 15.65 -0.75
C ALA A 48 15.49 14.39 -0.28
N ILE A 49 15.60 14.17 1.03
CA ILE A 49 16.21 12.96 1.61
C ILE A 49 15.37 11.72 1.29
N VAL A 50 14.05 11.79 1.45
CA VAL A 50 13.13 10.70 1.10
C VAL A 50 13.28 10.32 -0.38
N LEU A 51 13.30 11.32 -1.27
CA LEU A 51 13.51 11.09 -2.71
C LEU A 51 14.87 10.48 -3.01
N HIS A 52 15.94 10.91 -2.32
CA HIS A 52 17.28 10.36 -2.49
C HIS A 52 17.30 8.86 -2.18
N PHE A 53 16.80 8.47 -0.99
CA PHE A 53 16.80 7.07 -0.57
C PHE A 53 15.82 6.21 -1.38
N SER A 54 14.66 6.75 -1.73
CA SER A 54 13.70 6.08 -2.62
C SER A 54 14.29 5.84 -4.01
N GLY A 55 14.98 6.84 -4.58
CA GLY A 55 15.69 6.72 -5.85
C GLY A 55 16.84 5.70 -5.82
N ALA A 56 17.46 5.53 -4.65
CA ALA A 56 18.46 4.50 -4.38
C ALA A 56 17.85 3.13 -4.00
N LYS A 57 16.53 2.95 -4.14
CA LYS A 57 15.78 1.72 -3.85
C LYS A 57 15.81 1.27 -2.39
N HIS A 58 16.00 2.20 -1.46
CA HIS A 58 15.80 1.93 -0.03
C HIS A 58 14.32 2.07 0.34
N VAL A 59 13.83 1.16 1.19
CA VAL A 59 12.50 1.25 1.80
C VAL A 59 12.62 2.06 3.08
N ILE A 60 11.85 3.14 3.20
CA ILE A 60 11.82 3.98 4.41
C ILE A 60 10.71 3.47 5.32
N CYS A 61 11.08 2.75 6.39
CA CYS A 61 10.12 2.12 7.29
C CYS A 61 9.51 3.08 8.32
N ALA A 62 10.24 4.14 8.69
CA ALA A 62 9.79 5.15 9.64
C ALA A 62 10.57 6.47 9.45
N ILE A 63 9.92 7.58 9.79
CA ILE A 63 10.58 8.88 9.96
C ILE A 63 10.43 9.26 11.43
N LEU A 64 11.55 9.53 12.09
CA LEU A 64 11.60 9.88 13.50
C LEU A 64 12.03 11.34 13.62
N GLY A 65 11.23 12.13 14.33
CA GLY A 65 11.53 13.52 14.64
C GLY A 65 11.58 13.72 16.15
N HIS A 66 12.51 14.56 16.62
CA HIS A 66 12.59 15.00 18.01
C HIS A 66 12.88 16.50 18.04
N SER A 67 12.28 17.23 19.00
CA SER A 67 12.56 18.65 19.20
C SER A 67 13.98 18.86 19.73
N LYS A 68 14.70 19.87 19.26
CA LYS A 68 16.02 20.21 19.80
C LYS A 68 15.86 20.91 21.15
N ASP A 69 16.75 20.63 22.11
CA ASP A 69 16.76 21.25 23.44
C ASP A 69 16.57 22.78 23.37
N SER A 70 15.50 23.27 24.00
CA SER A 70 15.27 24.70 24.17
C SER A 70 15.87 25.19 25.49
N GLU A 71 17.20 25.21 25.62
CA GLU A 71 17.82 26.15 26.58
C GLU A 71 17.67 27.61 26.10
N ALA A 72 17.32 27.80 24.83
CA ALA A 72 16.95 29.09 24.27
C ALA A 72 15.55 28.97 23.65
N LEU A 73 14.51 29.41 24.36
CA LEU A 73 13.45 30.28 23.82
C LEU A 73 12.29 30.42 24.84
N ASN A 74 12.03 31.67 25.25
CA ASN A 74 11.10 32.06 26.30
C ASN A 74 9.64 32.30 25.82
N SER A 75 9.15 31.62 24.78
CA SER A 75 7.79 31.84 24.27
C SER A 75 7.01 30.51 24.15
N LYS A 76 6.29 30.19 25.22
CA LYS A 76 5.72 28.87 25.56
C LYS A 76 4.40 28.45 24.87
N VAL A 77 3.91 29.12 23.82
CA VAL A 77 2.54 28.85 23.31
C VAL A 77 2.44 28.67 21.79
N GLU A 78 3.38 29.19 21.01
CA GLU A 78 3.29 29.16 19.53
C GLU A 78 3.97 27.94 18.87
N ILE A 79 4.66 27.11 19.65
CA ILE A 79 5.59 26.09 19.15
C ILE A 79 4.89 24.75 18.90
N GLY A 80 4.04 24.29 19.83
CA GLY A 80 3.34 23.00 19.72
C GLY A 80 2.35 22.94 18.56
N PHE A 81 1.68 24.06 18.26
CA PHE A 81 0.66 24.15 17.23
C PHE A 81 1.23 24.17 15.80
N PHE A 82 2.52 24.49 15.62
CA PHE A 82 3.13 24.69 14.30
C PHE A 82 3.84 23.45 13.75
N TYR A 83 4.43 22.61 14.61
CA TYR A 83 4.94 21.27 14.22
C TYR A 83 3.82 20.32 13.75
N MET A 84 2.58 20.58 14.19
CA MET A 84 1.36 19.93 13.71
C MET A 84 1.07 20.20 12.22
N LEU A 85 1.27 21.45 11.77
CA LEU A 85 1.08 21.84 10.37
C LEU A 85 2.13 21.17 9.47
N LEU A 86 3.32 20.84 10.01
CA LEU A 86 4.35 20.05 9.32
C LEU A 86 3.81 18.66 8.96
N GLY A 87 3.22 17.93 9.92
CA GLY A 87 2.67 16.59 9.67
C GLY A 87 1.50 16.60 8.68
N ILE A 88 0.62 17.60 8.77
CA ILE A 88 -0.52 17.78 7.86
C ILE A 88 -0.07 18.20 6.46
N MET A 89 0.83 19.18 6.33
CA MET A 89 1.37 19.59 5.02
C MET A 89 2.25 18.51 4.37
N MET A 90 2.94 17.70 5.17
CA MET A 90 3.70 16.54 4.70
C MET A 90 2.77 15.47 4.10
N CYS A 91 1.61 15.22 4.70
CA CYS A 91 0.65 14.25 4.16
C CYS A 91 -0.13 14.77 2.95
N LEU A 92 -0.55 16.04 2.94
CA LEU A 92 -1.31 16.64 1.83
C LEU A 92 -0.46 16.81 0.55
N LYS A 93 0.87 17.00 0.65
CA LYS A 93 1.77 17.04 -0.53
C LYS A 93 2.21 15.67 -1.04
N LEU A 94 1.98 14.59 -0.28
CA LEU A 94 2.36 13.23 -0.66
C LEU A 94 1.27 12.50 -1.46
N SER A 95 0.14 13.16 -1.76
CA SER A 95 -0.85 12.65 -2.69
C SER A 95 -0.82 13.40 -4.03
N MET A 96 -0.58 12.64 -5.10
CA MET A 96 -0.78 12.95 -6.52
C MET A 96 0.34 13.63 -7.34
N PHE A 97 0.56 13.01 -8.50
CA PHE A 97 1.40 13.38 -9.63
C PHE A 97 1.14 14.79 -10.23
N LEU A 98 2.22 15.41 -10.73
CA LEU A 98 2.36 16.37 -11.87
C LEU A 98 1.64 17.75 -11.85
N ASP A 99 2.40 18.85 -11.77
CA ASP A 99 2.70 19.79 -12.87
C ASP A 99 3.18 21.18 -12.37
N VAL A 100 4.02 21.83 -13.18
CA VAL A 100 4.39 23.27 -13.22
C VAL A 100 5.71 23.71 -12.55
N LEU A 101 6.76 23.56 -13.37
CA LEU A 101 7.76 24.60 -13.65
C LEU A 101 7.18 26.03 -13.56
N ILE A 102 7.80 26.89 -12.77
CA ILE A 102 8.11 28.30 -13.08
C ILE A 102 7.07 29.08 -13.92
N TRP A 103 6.28 29.94 -13.23
CA TRP A 103 5.82 31.25 -13.70
C TRP A 103 5.07 31.36 -15.06
N ARG A 104 3.72 31.28 -15.06
CA ARG A 104 2.80 32.39 -15.43
C ARG A 104 1.33 31.95 -15.57
N LYS A 105 0.47 32.88 -15.10
CA LYS A 105 -0.88 33.25 -15.54
C LYS A 105 -2.08 32.36 -15.18
N GLU A 106 -2.96 32.99 -14.39
CA GLU A 106 -4.41 32.76 -14.30
C GLU A 106 -4.89 31.58 -13.44
N LEU A 107 -4.60 31.66 -12.13
CA LEU A 107 -5.50 31.08 -11.12
C LEU A 107 -6.64 32.07 -10.83
N GLU A 108 -7.75 31.91 -11.55
CA GLU A 108 -9.02 32.61 -11.30
C GLU A 108 -9.92 31.85 -10.29
N SER A 109 -9.34 31.27 -9.24
CA SER A 109 -10.13 30.78 -8.11
C SER A 109 -10.61 31.95 -7.27
N ALA A 110 -11.93 32.09 -7.09
CA ALA A 110 -12.54 33.12 -6.25
C ALA A 110 -11.96 33.11 -4.81
N TRP A 111 -11.61 31.94 -4.30
CA TRP A 111 -11.02 31.75 -2.96
C TRP A 111 -9.58 32.28 -2.88
N VAL A 112 -8.75 32.03 -3.91
CA VAL A 112 -7.37 32.53 -3.96
C VAL A 112 -7.36 34.05 -4.06
N LYS A 113 -8.27 34.65 -4.84
CA LYS A 113 -8.42 36.11 -4.93
C LYS A 113 -8.86 36.73 -3.60
N ILE A 114 -9.77 36.08 -2.84
CA ILE A 114 -10.21 36.54 -1.52
C ILE A 114 -9.08 36.48 -0.49
N ILE A 115 -8.30 35.40 -0.47
CA ILE A 115 -7.16 35.22 0.45
C ILE A 115 -6.09 36.27 0.17
N PHE A 116 -5.70 36.46 -1.08
CA PHE A 116 -4.71 37.49 -1.45
C PHE A 116 -5.19 38.92 -1.18
N GLN A 117 -6.47 39.23 -1.41
CA GLN A 117 -7.04 40.54 -1.08
C GLN A 117 -7.07 40.80 0.43
N ARG A 118 -7.34 39.78 1.24
CA ARG A 118 -7.34 39.88 2.71
C ARG A 118 -5.93 40.01 3.28
N ILE A 119 -4.96 39.25 2.77
CA ILE A 119 -3.54 39.37 3.14
C ILE A 119 -3.01 40.77 2.81
N LYS A 120 -3.34 41.30 1.63
CA LYS A 120 -2.97 42.68 1.25
C LYS A 120 -3.59 43.76 2.15
N LYS A 121 -4.79 43.51 2.70
CA LYS A 121 -5.55 44.50 3.48
C LYS A 121 -5.24 44.44 4.98
N HIS A 122 -4.88 43.28 5.51
CA HIS A 122 -4.78 43.04 6.95
C HIS A 122 -3.44 42.45 7.41
N GLY A 123 -2.54 42.08 6.49
CA GLY A 123 -1.29 41.40 6.84
C GLY A 123 -1.47 39.90 7.06
N PHE A 124 -0.40 39.12 6.87
CA PHE A 124 -0.44 37.65 6.88
C PHE A 124 -0.81 37.08 8.26
N ILE A 125 -0.35 37.71 9.33
CA ILE A 125 -0.57 37.27 10.73
C ILE A 125 -2.05 37.43 11.14
N ASP A 126 -2.70 38.54 10.80
CA ASP A 126 -4.12 38.76 11.14
C ASP A 126 -5.07 37.83 10.35
N VAL A 127 -4.67 37.41 9.15
CA VAL A 127 -5.42 36.42 8.38
C VAL A 127 -5.27 35.03 9.01
N LEU A 128 -4.07 34.66 9.48
CA LEU A 128 -3.85 33.41 10.21
C LEU A 128 -4.74 33.34 11.46
N ASP A 129 -4.77 34.38 12.28
CA ASP A 129 -5.51 34.37 13.55
C ASP A 129 -7.04 34.18 13.35
N LYS A 130 -7.61 34.77 12.29
CA LYS A 130 -9.05 34.62 11.97
C LYS A 130 -9.38 33.41 11.08
N THR A 131 -8.41 32.89 10.34
CA THR A 131 -8.62 31.75 9.43
C THR A 131 -8.34 30.43 10.15
N VAL A 132 -7.47 30.41 11.17
CA VAL A 132 -7.21 29.26 12.04
C VAL A 132 -8.49 28.80 12.75
N THR A 133 -9.33 29.72 13.22
CA THR A 133 -10.64 29.36 13.80
C THR A 133 -11.59 28.72 12.77
N SER A 134 -11.40 28.98 11.47
CA SER A 134 -12.23 28.37 10.40
C SER A 134 -11.61 27.13 9.76
N ILE A 135 -10.28 27.00 9.70
CA ILE A 135 -9.57 25.83 9.15
C ILE A 135 -9.64 24.66 10.13
N ILE A 136 -9.69 24.93 11.44
CA ILE A 136 -9.96 23.93 12.50
C ILE A 136 -11.33 23.25 12.33
N PHE A 137 -12.24 23.80 11.51
CA PHE A 137 -13.59 23.26 11.28
C PHE A 137 -13.79 22.50 9.96
N ASN A 138 -12.73 21.92 9.38
CA ASN A 138 -12.95 20.87 8.38
C ASN A 138 -12.17 19.60 8.68
N GLN A 139 -12.53 18.97 9.81
CA GLN A 139 -12.10 17.62 10.21
C GLN A 139 -12.21 16.59 9.07
N SER A 140 -13.10 16.81 8.10
CA SER A 140 -13.28 15.95 6.92
C SER A 140 -12.07 15.90 5.98
N VAL A 141 -11.26 16.97 5.87
CA VAL A 141 -10.14 17.02 4.91
C VAL A 141 -8.91 16.27 5.43
N ILE A 142 -8.58 16.43 6.72
CA ILE A 142 -7.47 15.69 7.35
C ILE A 142 -7.81 14.19 7.43
N ALA A 143 -9.06 13.86 7.75
CA ALA A 143 -9.54 12.49 7.80
C ALA A 143 -9.51 11.78 6.43
N ASN A 144 -9.77 12.50 5.33
CA ASN A 144 -9.82 11.92 3.99
C ASN A 144 -8.46 11.83 3.27
N GLU A 145 -7.46 12.65 3.66
CA GLU A 145 -6.18 12.71 2.94
C GLU A 145 -4.97 12.09 3.68
N MET A 146 -5.03 11.89 5.01
CA MET A 146 -3.95 11.22 5.76
C MET A 146 -4.05 9.69 5.72
N LYS A 147 -3.14 9.04 4.97
CA LYS A 147 -3.08 7.57 4.83
C LYS A 147 -2.05 6.87 5.74
N TYR A 148 -1.27 7.62 6.51
CA TYR A 148 -0.15 7.10 7.29
C TYR A 148 -0.52 6.86 8.75
N ARG A 149 0.07 5.82 9.36
CA ARG A 149 -0.04 5.59 10.81
C ARG A 149 0.88 6.56 11.55
N VAL A 150 0.36 7.22 12.58
CA VAL A 150 1.12 8.19 13.38
C VAL A 150 1.19 7.71 14.82
N LEU A 151 2.39 7.71 15.41
CA LEU A 151 2.58 7.49 16.84
C LEU A 151 3.14 8.77 17.45
N THR A 152 2.45 9.30 18.46
CA THR A 152 2.98 10.35 19.33
C THR A 152 3.31 9.76 20.68
N VAL A 153 4.54 9.98 21.14
CA VAL A 153 4.97 9.69 22.51
C VAL A 153 5.17 11.04 23.19
N HIS A 154 4.51 11.25 24.34
CA HIS A 154 4.51 12.53 25.05
C HIS A 154 4.76 12.33 26.54
N GLY A 155 5.52 13.23 27.17
CA GLY A 155 5.73 13.21 28.62
C GLY A 155 4.55 13.83 29.37
N PHE A 156 4.03 13.16 30.41
CA PHE A 156 2.93 13.71 31.20
C PHE A 156 3.32 14.99 31.98
N MET A 157 4.59 15.09 32.35
CA MET A 157 5.18 16.22 33.08
C MET A 157 5.89 17.18 32.12
N ASP A 158 5.53 17.18 30.83
CA ASP A 158 6.05 18.12 29.86
C ASP A 158 5.55 19.55 30.17
N GLU A 159 6.44 20.37 30.75
CA GLU A 159 6.17 21.78 31.07
C GLU A 159 6.37 22.74 29.88
N VAL A 160 6.80 22.22 28.73
CA VAL A 160 7.05 22.98 27.50
C VAL A 160 5.86 22.87 26.57
N ILE A 161 5.35 21.65 26.36
CA ILE A 161 4.17 21.36 25.52
C ILE A 161 3.13 20.59 26.34
N PRO A 162 1.92 21.15 26.55
CA PRO A 162 0.86 20.47 27.29
C PRO A 162 0.48 19.11 26.69
N VAL A 163 0.20 18.14 27.55
CA VAL A 163 -0.22 16.79 27.13
C VAL A 163 -1.60 16.79 26.44
N GLU A 164 -2.41 17.81 26.72
CA GLU A 164 -3.70 18.04 26.09
C GLU A 164 -3.56 18.28 24.59
N ASP A 165 -2.50 18.96 24.15
CA ASP A 165 -2.24 19.21 22.72
C ASP A 165 -2.01 17.89 21.99
N ALA A 166 -1.20 16.99 22.57
CA ALA A 166 -0.98 15.66 22.03
C ALA A 166 -2.29 14.83 21.97
N SER A 167 -3.17 15.02 22.95
CA SER A 167 -4.49 14.37 23.04
C SER A 167 -5.48 14.89 21.99
N GLU A 168 -5.47 16.19 21.69
CA GLU A 168 -6.28 16.76 20.61
C GLU A 168 -5.80 16.28 19.23
N PHE A 169 -4.50 16.12 19.01
CA PHE A 169 -3.99 15.56 17.75
C PHE A 169 -4.42 14.13 17.51
N ALA A 170 -4.41 13.31 18.55
CA ALA A 170 -4.85 11.92 18.47
C ALA A 170 -6.32 11.78 18.04
N LYS A 171 -7.14 12.80 18.33
CA LYS A 171 -8.56 12.83 17.92
C LYS A 171 -8.74 13.22 16.46
N ILE A 172 -7.84 14.04 15.91
CA ILE A 172 -8.00 14.66 14.59
C ILE A 172 -7.30 13.86 13.49
N ILE A 173 -6.20 13.17 13.81
CA ILE A 173 -5.42 12.41 12.84
C ILE A 173 -5.98 10.99 12.72
N PRO A 174 -6.42 10.54 11.53
CA PRO A 174 -6.84 9.16 11.33
C PRO A 174 -5.66 8.20 11.53
N ASN A 175 -5.89 7.03 12.13
CA ASN A 175 -4.85 6.03 12.45
C ASN A 175 -3.73 6.55 13.36
N HIS A 176 -4.03 7.50 14.25
CA HIS A 176 -3.11 8.00 15.26
C HIS A 176 -3.14 7.17 16.54
N LYS A 177 -1.97 6.97 17.14
CA LYS A 177 -1.80 6.41 18.47
C LYS A 177 -1.05 7.39 19.34
N LEU A 178 -1.62 7.72 20.48
CA LEU A 178 -0.98 8.53 21.51
C LEU A 178 -0.52 7.64 22.67
N HIS A 179 0.72 7.84 23.09
CA HIS A 179 1.27 7.24 24.29
C HIS A 179 1.80 8.33 25.22
N ILE A 180 1.26 8.38 26.44
CA ILE A 180 1.67 9.34 27.46
C ILE A 180 2.53 8.61 28.47
N ILE A 181 3.75 9.10 28.69
CA ILE A 181 4.69 8.56 29.67
C ILE A 181 4.50 9.34 30.97
N GLU A 182 3.92 8.67 31.97
CA GLU A 182 3.71 9.24 33.30
C GLU A 182 5.05 9.64 33.94
N GLY A 183 5.13 10.85 34.50
CA GLY A 183 6.36 11.35 35.14
C GLY A 183 7.44 11.89 34.18
N ALA A 184 7.36 11.64 32.88
CA ALA A 184 8.35 12.12 31.91
C ALA A 184 8.17 13.61 31.55
N ASP A 185 9.30 14.30 31.43
CA ASP A 185 9.42 15.70 31.00
C ASP A 185 9.64 15.82 29.48
N HIS A 186 9.68 17.04 28.95
CA HIS A 186 9.78 17.32 27.50
C HIS A 186 10.93 16.58 26.80
N CYS A 187 12.05 16.40 27.49
CA CYS A 187 13.26 15.76 26.95
C CYS A 187 13.52 14.35 27.51
N TYR A 188 12.57 13.79 28.27
CA TYR A 188 12.68 12.45 28.89
C TYR A 188 13.95 12.29 29.77
N THR A 189 14.42 13.38 30.40
CA THR A 189 15.74 13.47 31.05
C THR A 189 15.88 12.54 32.26
N LYS A 190 14.79 12.33 33.01
CA LYS A 190 14.75 11.40 34.16
C LYS A 190 14.41 9.96 33.77
N HIS A 191 14.01 9.74 32.53
CA HIS A 191 13.56 8.45 32.00
C HIS A 191 14.51 7.96 30.89
N GLN A 192 15.76 8.44 30.87
CA GLN A 192 16.76 8.09 29.85
C GLN A 192 17.06 6.57 29.75
N VAL A 193 16.63 5.78 30.74
CA VAL A 193 16.72 4.30 30.78
C VAL A 193 15.37 3.65 31.15
N GLU A 194 14.28 4.43 31.21
CA GLU A 194 12.91 3.95 31.42
C GLU A 194 12.03 4.33 30.22
N LEU A 195 12.50 4.02 29.02
CA LEU A 195 11.65 3.28 28.10
C LEU A 195 11.96 1.82 28.43
N PRO A 196 11.24 1.18 29.37
CA PRO A 196 11.58 -0.18 29.75
C PRO A 196 11.66 -1.04 28.50
N GLU A 197 12.48 -2.10 28.53
CA GLU A 197 12.37 -3.16 27.51
C GLU A 197 10.91 -3.56 27.36
N SER A 198 10.13 -3.56 28.44
CA SER A 198 8.70 -3.77 28.38
C SER A 198 7.90 -2.71 27.59
N TYR A 199 8.36 -1.48 27.32
CA TYR A 199 7.66 -0.44 26.53
C TYR A 199 8.13 -0.32 25.09
N MET A 200 9.36 -0.76 24.77
CA MET A 200 9.57 -1.29 23.42
C MET A 200 8.56 -2.43 23.21
N TYR A 201 8.36 -3.31 24.19
CA TYR A 201 7.47 -4.47 24.05
C TYR A 201 5.97 -4.23 24.36
N TYR A 202 5.53 -3.10 24.94
CA TYR A 202 4.12 -2.86 25.30
C TYR A 202 3.34 -2.18 24.18
N ASN A 203 3.98 -2.00 23.02
CA ASN A 203 3.34 -2.03 21.70
C ASN A 203 4.23 -2.57 20.57
N LEU A 204 5.37 -3.21 20.87
CA LEU A 204 6.14 -4.05 19.92
C LEU A 204 6.27 -5.51 20.38
N GLY A 205 5.59 -5.94 21.44
CA GLY A 205 5.46 -7.35 21.77
C GLY A 205 4.55 -8.03 20.75
N PRO A 206 4.96 -9.20 20.24
CA PRO A 206 5.45 -9.33 18.86
C PRO A 206 4.53 -8.60 17.85
N LEU A 207 4.60 -7.27 17.80
CA LEU A 207 3.64 -6.49 17.00
C LEU A 207 4.12 -6.24 15.56
N PHE A 208 5.32 -6.72 15.26
CA PHE A 208 5.73 -7.13 13.94
C PHE A 208 6.75 -8.26 14.15
N SER A 209 6.49 -9.49 13.68
CA SER A 209 7.52 -10.00 12.79
C SER A 209 7.51 -8.95 11.68
N VAL A 210 8.50 -8.06 11.64
CA VAL A 210 8.68 -7.28 10.41
C VAL A 210 8.86 -8.38 9.40
N ALA A 211 7.81 -8.64 8.62
CA ALA A 211 7.83 -9.77 7.73
C ALA A 211 9.08 -9.54 6.89
N HIS A 212 10.10 -10.37 7.04
CA HIS A 212 11.38 -10.07 6.45
C HIS A 212 11.11 -10.11 4.94
N VAL A 213 11.15 -8.93 4.31
CA VAL A 213 10.79 -8.83 2.90
C VAL A 213 12.01 -9.22 2.08
N GLU A 214 12.01 -10.44 1.58
CA GLU A 214 13.04 -10.94 0.70
C GLU A 214 12.60 -10.85 -0.76
N LYS A 215 13.44 -10.28 -1.61
CA LYS A 215 13.25 -10.35 -3.06
C LYS A 215 13.70 -11.70 -3.58
N VAL A 216 12.77 -12.49 -4.08
CA VAL A 216 13.04 -13.81 -4.63
C VAL A 216 12.99 -13.75 -6.15
N MET A 217 13.95 -14.41 -6.79
CA MET A 217 13.99 -14.57 -8.24
C MET A 217 14.09 -16.06 -8.57
N LEU A 218 13.16 -16.56 -9.36
CA LEU A 218 13.12 -17.96 -9.79
C LEU A 218 12.87 -18.05 -11.29
N ARG A 219 13.10 -19.22 -11.90
CA ARG A 219 12.80 -19.43 -13.32
C ARG A 219 11.53 -20.25 -13.49
N ASN A 220 10.67 -19.83 -14.42
CA ASN A 220 9.51 -20.62 -14.85
C ASN A 220 9.95 -21.79 -15.76
N SER A 221 8.99 -22.62 -16.18
CA SER A 221 9.22 -23.75 -17.08
C SER A 221 9.67 -23.36 -18.50
N TYR A 222 9.55 -22.09 -18.87
CA TYR A 222 10.01 -21.51 -20.13
C TYR A 222 11.40 -20.87 -20.03
N GLY A 223 12.01 -20.91 -18.83
CA GLY A 223 13.33 -20.34 -18.58
C GLY A 223 13.33 -18.83 -18.33
N GLU A 224 12.17 -18.19 -18.23
CA GLU A 224 12.03 -16.76 -17.92
C GLU A 224 12.15 -16.55 -16.40
N LYS A 225 12.82 -15.46 -16.01
CA LYS A 225 12.94 -15.07 -14.60
C LYS A 225 11.64 -14.43 -14.10
N LEU A 226 11.03 -15.04 -13.09
CA LEU A 226 9.95 -14.48 -12.30
C LEU A 226 10.50 -13.78 -11.06
N VAL A 227 9.97 -12.59 -10.74
CA VAL A 227 10.41 -11.75 -9.63
C VAL A 227 9.26 -11.53 -8.66
N GLY A 228 9.51 -11.80 -7.38
CA GLY A 228 8.52 -11.59 -6.32
C GLY A 228 9.13 -11.17 -5.00
N LEU A 229 8.25 -10.91 -4.04
CA LEU A 229 8.56 -10.52 -2.67
C LEU A 229 7.98 -11.54 -1.70
N LEU A 230 8.83 -12.16 -0.91
CA LEU A 230 8.48 -13.02 0.21
C LEU A 230 8.40 -12.17 1.47
N HIS A 231 7.25 -12.15 2.12
CA HIS A 231 7.01 -11.54 3.42
C HIS A 231 7.04 -12.67 4.45
N GLU A 232 8.22 -12.90 5.03
CA GLU A 232 8.45 -14.02 5.95
C GLU A 232 8.06 -13.66 7.38
N THR A 233 7.08 -14.36 7.95
CA THR A 233 6.66 -14.19 9.36
C THR A 233 7.26 -15.24 10.30
N GLY A 234 8.03 -16.19 9.77
CA GLY A 234 8.51 -17.36 10.48
C GLY A 234 7.52 -18.54 10.46
N SER A 235 6.39 -18.39 9.75
CA SER A 235 5.44 -19.48 9.53
C SER A 235 5.95 -20.47 8.49
N ALA A 236 5.75 -21.76 8.74
CA ALA A 236 5.95 -22.78 7.70
C ALA A 236 4.88 -22.67 6.60
N GLU A 237 3.71 -22.13 6.93
CA GLU A 237 2.62 -21.91 5.97
C GLU A 237 2.87 -20.67 5.12
N LEU A 238 2.70 -20.81 3.81
CA LEU A 238 2.89 -19.76 2.83
C LEU A 238 1.64 -19.61 1.97
N VAL A 239 1.17 -18.37 1.82
CA VAL A 239 0.10 -18.00 0.89
C VAL A 239 0.72 -17.30 -0.33
N ILE A 240 0.38 -17.76 -1.54
CA ILE A 240 0.87 -17.14 -2.78
C ILE A 240 -0.22 -16.26 -3.40
N LEU A 241 0.12 -15.00 -3.69
CA LEU A 241 -0.78 -13.98 -4.24
C LEU A 241 -0.43 -13.64 -5.70
N CYS A 242 -1.46 -13.62 -6.55
CA CYS A 242 -1.36 -13.43 -7.99
C CYS A 242 -2.13 -12.18 -8.44
N HIS A 243 -1.45 -11.27 -9.16
CA HIS A 243 -2.04 -10.02 -9.65
C HIS A 243 -2.93 -10.20 -10.90
N GLY A 244 -3.67 -9.15 -11.24
CA GLY A 244 -4.57 -9.10 -12.41
C GLY A 244 -3.90 -8.68 -13.73
N LEU A 245 -4.72 -8.52 -14.77
CA LEU A 245 -4.29 -8.13 -16.12
C LEU A 245 -3.61 -6.75 -16.11
N GLY A 246 -2.41 -6.65 -16.69
CA GLY A 246 -1.70 -5.37 -16.84
C GLY A 246 -1.28 -4.74 -15.51
N SER A 247 -1.32 -5.53 -14.44
CA SER A 247 -0.99 -5.11 -13.08
C SER A 247 0.40 -5.64 -12.68
N SER A 248 0.73 -5.55 -11.40
CA SER A 248 1.96 -6.09 -10.81
C SER A 248 1.72 -6.58 -9.39
N LYS A 249 2.73 -7.24 -8.82
CA LYS A 249 2.80 -7.63 -7.40
C LYS A 249 2.64 -6.43 -6.44
N GLU A 250 2.82 -5.22 -6.93
CA GLU A 250 2.73 -3.98 -6.15
C GLU A 250 1.35 -3.28 -6.26
N SER A 251 0.35 -3.93 -6.85
CA SER A 251 -1.00 -3.36 -6.90
C SER A 251 -1.59 -3.15 -5.51
N SER A 252 -2.40 -2.12 -5.34
CA SER A 252 -2.97 -1.76 -4.02
C SER A 252 -3.74 -2.92 -3.40
N THR A 253 -4.56 -3.63 -4.18
CA THR A 253 -5.34 -4.78 -3.73
C THR A 253 -4.43 -5.91 -3.23
N ILE A 254 -3.35 -6.23 -3.95
CA ILE A 254 -2.39 -7.27 -3.55
C ILE A 254 -1.63 -6.85 -2.30
N VAL A 255 -1.09 -5.62 -2.27
CA VAL A 255 -0.31 -5.12 -1.12
C VAL A 255 -1.17 -5.02 0.15
N SER A 256 -2.44 -4.63 0.04
CA SER A 256 -3.37 -4.61 1.18
C SER A 256 -3.60 -6.01 1.75
N LEU A 257 -3.80 -7.01 0.88
CA LEU A 257 -3.95 -8.41 1.30
C LEU A 257 -2.67 -8.97 1.93
N VAL A 258 -1.50 -8.68 1.35
CA VAL A 258 -0.18 -9.04 1.91
C VAL A 258 -0.05 -8.45 3.32
N SER A 259 -0.38 -7.17 3.49
CA SER A 259 -0.32 -6.49 4.78
C SER A 259 -1.24 -7.13 5.82
N ALA A 260 -2.46 -7.50 5.43
CA ALA A 260 -3.42 -8.12 6.34
C ALA A 260 -3.00 -9.54 6.75
N LEU A 261 -2.58 -10.37 5.79
CA LEU A 261 -2.13 -11.73 6.05
C LEU A 261 -0.86 -11.77 6.91
N ALA A 262 0.12 -10.92 6.60
CA ALA A 262 1.37 -10.84 7.35
C ALA A 262 1.15 -10.36 8.80
N LYS A 263 0.20 -9.44 9.04
CA LYS A 263 -0.19 -9.02 10.40
C LYS A 263 -0.75 -10.16 11.25
N GLU A 264 -1.37 -11.14 10.60
CA GLU A 264 -1.88 -12.34 11.26
C GLU A 264 -0.82 -13.46 11.37
N GLY A 265 0.45 -13.15 11.10
CA GLY A 265 1.57 -14.08 11.21
C GLY A 265 1.65 -15.11 10.09
N ILE A 266 0.95 -14.90 8.96
CA ILE A 266 0.99 -15.79 7.80
C ILE A 266 2.07 -15.31 6.84
N SER A 267 3.00 -16.19 6.44
CA SER A 267 4.00 -15.83 5.42
C SER A 267 3.32 -15.70 4.05
N VAL A 268 3.72 -14.70 3.27
CA VAL A 268 3.07 -14.39 1.99
C VAL A 268 4.11 -14.20 0.90
N PHE A 269 3.89 -14.82 -0.27
CA PHE A 269 4.68 -14.54 -1.46
C PHE A 269 3.80 -13.95 -2.54
N HIS A 270 4.20 -12.82 -3.12
CA HIS A 270 3.53 -12.22 -4.27
C HIS A 270 4.57 -11.88 -5.34
N PHE A 271 4.20 -12.09 -6.60
CA PHE A 271 5.16 -12.03 -7.71
C PHE A 271 4.53 -11.49 -8.98
N ASP A 272 5.39 -11.02 -9.88
CA ASP A 272 4.99 -10.60 -11.22
C ASP A 272 4.95 -11.82 -12.15
N PHE A 273 3.82 -12.05 -12.84
CA PHE A 273 3.75 -13.04 -13.92
C PHE A 273 4.71 -12.67 -15.07
N ALA A 274 5.11 -13.65 -15.89
CA ALA A 274 5.96 -13.39 -17.04
C ALA A 274 5.37 -12.29 -17.94
N GLY A 275 6.20 -11.33 -18.34
CA GLY A 275 5.81 -10.17 -19.14
C GLY A 275 5.17 -9.03 -18.36
N ASN A 276 5.13 -9.08 -17.03
CA ASN A 276 4.60 -8.02 -16.17
C ASN A 276 5.67 -7.56 -15.17
N GLY A 277 5.53 -6.31 -14.67
CA GLY A 277 6.38 -5.76 -13.62
C GLY A 277 7.88 -5.94 -13.87
N GLU A 278 8.56 -6.59 -12.93
CA GLU A 278 10.00 -6.87 -12.98
C GLU A 278 10.36 -8.24 -13.58
N SER A 279 9.36 -9.07 -13.90
CA SER A 279 9.56 -10.39 -14.49
C SER A 279 9.94 -10.29 -15.97
N GLU A 280 10.75 -11.25 -16.42
CA GLU A 280 11.10 -11.41 -17.83
C GLU A 280 9.88 -11.87 -18.65
N GLY A 281 10.04 -11.90 -19.97
CA GLY A 281 8.98 -12.31 -20.90
C GLY A 281 8.34 -11.11 -21.60
N SER A 282 7.17 -11.33 -22.20
CA SER A 282 6.41 -10.29 -22.90
C SER A 282 4.95 -10.32 -22.50
N PHE A 283 4.38 -9.16 -22.18
CA PHE A 283 2.98 -9.03 -21.79
C PHE A 283 2.04 -9.69 -22.79
N GLN A 284 0.99 -10.36 -22.28
CA GLN A 284 -0.06 -11.00 -23.08
C GLN A 284 -1.44 -10.74 -22.44
N PHE A 285 -2.41 -10.38 -23.28
CA PHE A 285 -3.81 -10.16 -22.88
C PHE A 285 -4.51 -11.44 -22.40
N GLY A 286 -4.34 -12.53 -23.14
CA GLY A 286 -4.66 -13.89 -22.68
C GLY A 286 -3.47 -14.47 -21.92
N ASN A 287 -3.05 -15.67 -22.29
CA ASN A 287 -1.95 -16.42 -21.69
C ASN A 287 -2.24 -17.00 -20.29
N TYR A 288 -3.52 -17.23 -20.00
CA TYR A 288 -3.98 -17.81 -18.73
C TYR A 288 -3.32 -19.16 -18.45
N SER A 289 -3.17 -19.97 -19.49
CA SER A 289 -2.56 -21.29 -19.37
C SER A 289 -1.09 -21.20 -18.95
N ARG A 290 -0.31 -20.25 -19.48
CA ARG A 290 1.11 -20.10 -19.08
C ARG A 290 1.25 -19.40 -17.74
N GLU A 291 0.38 -18.46 -17.40
CA GLU A 291 0.38 -17.86 -16.05
C GLU A 291 0.08 -18.92 -14.98
N ALA A 292 -0.72 -19.94 -15.28
CA ALA A 292 -0.87 -21.11 -14.40
C ALA A 292 0.41 -21.97 -14.29
N GLU A 293 1.21 -22.05 -15.36
CA GLU A 293 2.55 -22.69 -15.32
C GLU A 293 3.58 -21.85 -14.55
N ASP A 294 3.51 -20.52 -14.64
CA ASP A 294 4.31 -19.61 -13.82
C ASP A 294 4.00 -19.85 -12.34
N LEU A 295 2.72 -19.85 -11.96
CA LEU A 295 2.29 -20.16 -10.60
C LEU A 295 2.77 -21.55 -10.16
N HIS A 296 2.72 -22.55 -11.04
CA HIS A 296 3.26 -23.87 -10.74
C HIS A 296 4.76 -23.87 -10.45
N ALA A 297 5.55 -23.13 -11.23
CA ALA A 297 6.97 -22.97 -10.95
C ALA A 297 7.23 -22.31 -9.59
N VAL A 298 6.41 -21.32 -9.21
CA VAL A 298 6.46 -20.70 -7.87
C VAL A 298 6.13 -21.71 -6.77
N VAL A 299 5.04 -22.48 -6.93
CA VAL A 299 4.63 -23.50 -5.95
C VAL A 299 5.73 -24.55 -5.76
N LEU A 300 6.33 -25.04 -6.85
CA LEU A 300 7.42 -26.02 -6.79
C LEU A 300 8.67 -25.45 -6.11
N TYR A 301 9.01 -24.19 -6.39
CA TYR A 301 10.16 -23.52 -5.78
C TYR A 301 10.04 -23.49 -4.25
N PHE A 302 8.90 -23.02 -3.74
CA PHE A 302 8.69 -22.89 -2.30
C PHE A 302 8.43 -24.22 -1.59
N SER A 303 7.78 -25.18 -2.27
CA SER A 303 7.66 -26.55 -1.76
C SER A 303 9.03 -27.21 -1.60
N GLY A 304 9.97 -26.94 -2.52
CA GLY A 304 11.37 -27.37 -2.40
C GLY A 304 12.15 -26.64 -1.30
N ALA A 305 11.74 -25.42 -0.94
CA ALA A 305 12.37 -24.56 0.07
C ALA A 305 11.84 -24.78 1.51
N LYS A 306 11.07 -25.86 1.75
CA LYS A 306 10.45 -26.23 3.04
C LYS A 306 9.24 -25.39 3.48
N HIS A 307 8.65 -24.59 2.61
CA HIS A 307 7.33 -24.02 2.88
C HIS A 307 6.22 -25.03 2.57
N VAL A 308 5.15 -24.96 3.34
CA VAL A 308 3.87 -25.61 3.06
C VAL A 308 2.97 -24.57 2.43
N ILE A 309 2.67 -24.70 1.14
CA ILE A 309 1.75 -23.78 0.48
C ILE A 309 0.33 -24.05 0.99
N SER A 310 -0.17 -23.17 1.86
CA SER A 310 -1.46 -23.34 2.53
C SER A 310 -2.62 -22.77 1.72
N ALA A 311 -2.37 -21.78 0.86
CA ALA A 311 -3.37 -21.26 -0.07
C ALA A 311 -2.74 -20.55 -1.27
N ILE A 312 -3.50 -20.47 -2.36
CA ILE A 312 -3.27 -19.54 -3.47
C ILE A 312 -4.44 -18.56 -3.56
N LEU A 313 -4.12 -17.30 -3.83
CA LEU A 313 -5.09 -16.23 -4.03
C LEU A 313 -4.77 -15.48 -5.31
N GLY A 314 -5.79 -15.20 -6.11
CA GLY A 314 -5.65 -14.39 -7.31
C GLY A 314 -6.72 -13.31 -7.42
N HIS A 315 -6.31 -12.11 -7.84
CA HIS A 315 -7.22 -11.00 -8.14
C HIS A 315 -7.45 -10.85 -9.64
N SER A 316 -8.71 -10.63 -10.04
CA SER A 316 -9.10 -10.38 -11.42
C SER A 316 -8.65 -11.53 -12.34
N LYS A 317 -7.84 -11.24 -13.38
CA LYS A 317 -7.19 -12.28 -14.21
C LYS A 317 -6.45 -13.33 -13.37
N GLY A 318 -5.76 -12.92 -12.30
CA GLY A 318 -5.10 -13.83 -11.36
C GLY A 318 -6.08 -14.79 -10.69
N GLY A 319 -7.32 -14.36 -10.44
CA GLY A 319 -8.40 -15.20 -9.92
C GLY A 319 -8.75 -16.36 -10.85
N ASN A 320 -8.73 -16.13 -12.17
CA ASN A 320 -8.86 -17.18 -13.16
C ASN A 320 -7.65 -18.12 -13.20
N VAL A 321 -6.44 -17.57 -13.06
CA VAL A 321 -5.20 -18.35 -13.06
C VAL A 321 -5.15 -19.33 -11.89
N VAL A 322 -5.52 -18.91 -10.68
CA VAL A 322 -5.53 -19.81 -9.51
C VAL A 322 -6.58 -20.92 -9.63
N LEU A 323 -7.71 -20.65 -10.28
CA LEU A 323 -8.72 -21.67 -10.59
C LEU A 323 -8.21 -22.68 -11.63
N LEU A 324 -7.55 -22.19 -12.69
CA LEU A 324 -6.92 -23.06 -13.69
C LEU A 324 -5.82 -23.92 -13.07
N TYR A 325 -4.98 -23.34 -12.23
CA TYR A 325 -3.97 -24.07 -11.48
C TYR A 325 -4.61 -25.20 -10.66
N ALA A 326 -5.60 -24.87 -9.84
CA ALA A 326 -6.29 -25.82 -8.98
C ALA A 326 -6.99 -26.96 -9.76
N SER A 327 -7.45 -26.66 -10.98
CA SER A 327 -8.06 -27.65 -11.88
C SER A 327 -7.07 -28.63 -12.50
N ARG A 328 -5.78 -28.26 -12.57
CA ARG A 328 -4.72 -29.07 -13.20
C ARG A 328 -3.95 -29.91 -12.20
N TYR A 329 -3.56 -29.29 -11.08
CA TYR A 329 -2.57 -29.86 -10.17
C TYR A 329 -3.20 -30.54 -8.95
N HIS A 330 -4.36 -30.05 -8.49
CA HIS A 330 -5.10 -30.63 -7.36
C HIS A 330 -4.26 -30.87 -6.09
N ASP A 331 -3.22 -30.07 -5.88
CA ASP A 331 -2.18 -30.28 -4.87
C ASP A 331 -2.24 -29.27 -3.70
N LEU A 332 -3.13 -28.28 -3.78
CA LEU A 332 -3.28 -27.24 -2.76
C LEU A 332 -4.64 -27.28 -2.06
N PRO A 333 -4.69 -27.03 -0.74
CA PRO A 333 -5.91 -27.22 0.05
C PRO A 333 -6.92 -26.08 -0.10
N LYS A 334 -6.48 -24.86 -0.41
CA LYS A 334 -7.31 -23.64 -0.44
C LYS A 334 -7.01 -22.78 -1.66
N VAL A 335 -8.07 -22.33 -2.32
CA VAL A 335 -8.00 -21.49 -3.53
C VAL A 335 -8.96 -20.32 -3.37
N VAL A 336 -8.44 -19.11 -3.48
CA VAL A 336 -9.24 -17.87 -3.34
C VAL A 336 -9.24 -17.10 -4.66
N ASN A 337 -10.43 -16.99 -5.24
CA ASN A 337 -10.71 -16.23 -6.44
C ASN A 337 -11.32 -14.87 -6.06
N VAL A 338 -10.58 -13.78 -6.21
CA VAL A 338 -11.06 -12.41 -5.94
C VAL A 338 -11.40 -11.72 -7.27
N SER A 339 -12.65 -11.37 -7.49
CA SER A 339 -13.13 -10.70 -8.71
C SER A 339 -12.75 -11.38 -10.04
N GLY A 340 -12.65 -12.71 -10.10
CA GLY A 340 -12.38 -13.44 -11.35
C GLY A 340 -13.58 -13.52 -12.29
N ARG A 341 -13.32 -13.60 -13.60
CA ARG A 341 -14.37 -13.67 -14.64
C ARG A 341 -14.75 -15.11 -14.96
N PHE A 342 -16.02 -15.47 -14.89
CA PHE A 342 -16.51 -16.82 -15.13
C PHE A 342 -16.48 -17.20 -16.62
N ASP A 343 -16.92 -16.29 -17.49
CA ASP A 343 -16.92 -16.48 -18.94
C ASP A 343 -15.97 -15.48 -19.61
N LEU A 344 -14.80 -15.96 -20.01
CA LEU A 344 -13.75 -15.13 -20.62
C LEU A 344 -14.12 -14.57 -22.00
N LYS A 345 -15.20 -15.06 -22.62
CA LYS A 345 -15.73 -14.53 -23.89
C LYS A 345 -16.56 -13.26 -23.68
N LYS A 346 -17.05 -13.01 -22.45
CA LYS A 346 -17.78 -11.80 -22.08
C LYS A 346 -16.83 -10.65 -21.74
N GLY A 347 -17.35 -9.42 -21.79
CA GLY A 347 -16.63 -8.17 -21.49
C GLY A 347 -15.61 -7.75 -22.54
N ILE A 348 -15.37 -8.54 -23.60
CA ILE A 348 -14.37 -8.20 -24.63
C ILE A 348 -14.84 -7.03 -25.49
N GLY A 349 -16.12 -6.99 -25.87
CA GLY A 349 -16.68 -5.91 -26.68
C GLY A 349 -16.64 -4.56 -25.97
N GLU A 350 -16.96 -4.54 -24.67
CA GLU A 350 -16.84 -3.35 -23.81
C GLU A 350 -15.39 -2.84 -23.75
N HIS A 351 -14.42 -3.77 -23.76
CA HIS A 351 -13.01 -3.46 -23.60
C HIS A 351 -12.26 -3.13 -24.90
N LEU A 352 -12.60 -3.81 -26.00
CA LEU A 352 -11.89 -3.73 -27.28
C LEU A 352 -12.74 -3.13 -28.43
N ALA A 353 -13.98 -2.72 -28.14
CA ALA A 353 -15.06 -2.40 -29.08
C ALA A 353 -15.61 -3.63 -29.83
N ASP A 354 -16.89 -3.61 -30.20
CA ASP A 354 -17.60 -4.76 -30.80
C ASP A 354 -16.97 -5.28 -32.11
N ASP A 355 -16.24 -4.44 -32.84
CA ASP A 355 -15.59 -4.79 -34.11
C ASP A 355 -14.18 -5.42 -33.93
N PHE A 356 -13.79 -5.75 -32.70
CA PHE A 356 -12.45 -6.23 -32.35
C PHE A 356 -11.97 -7.40 -33.23
N LEU A 357 -12.83 -8.39 -33.51
CA LEU A 357 -12.46 -9.52 -34.37
C LEU A 357 -12.07 -9.10 -35.79
N GLY A 358 -12.75 -8.11 -36.36
CA GLY A 358 -12.44 -7.60 -37.70
C GLY A 358 -11.12 -6.84 -37.70
N ARG A 359 -10.91 -6.00 -36.69
CA ARG A 359 -9.68 -5.20 -36.53
C ARG A 359 -8.46 -6.08 -36.30
N ILE A 360 -8.56 -7.06 -35.41
CA ILE A 360 -7.44 -7.94 -35.06
C ILE A 360 -7.06 -8.85 -36.24
N LYS A 361 -8.03 -9.41 -36.98
CA LYS A 361 -7.75 -10.21 -38.18
C LYS A 361 -7.07 -9.40 -39.29
N LYS A 362 -7.37 -8.10 -39.39
CA LYS A 362 -6.79 -7.22 -40.42
C LYS A 362 -5.38 -6.75 -40.06
N LYS A 363 -5.13 -6.43 -38.80
CA LYS A 363 -3.87 -5.81 -38.34
C LYS A 363 -2.93 -6.76 -37.60
N GLY A 364 -3.41 -7.92 -37.16
CA GLY A 364 -2.72 -8.87 -36.27
C GLY A 364 -2.75 -8.47 -34.79
N TYR A 365 -3.18 -7.25 -34.47
CA TYR A 365 -3.25 -6.74 -33.10
C TYR A 365 -4.24 -5.58 -32.93
N ILE A 366 -4.58 -5.30 -31.68
CA ILE A 366 -5.31 -4.11 -31.21
C ILE A 366 -4.50 -3.45 -30.11
N ASP A 367 -4.24 -2.15 -30.24
CA ASP A 367 -3.68 -1.35 -29.14
C ASP A 367 -4.83 -0.85 -28.26
N VAL A 368 -4.76 -1.14 -26.96
CA VAL A 368 -5.65 -0.59 -25.94
C VAL A 368 -5.04 0.71 -25.47
N LEU A 369 -5.84 1.78 -25.52
CA LEU A 369 -5.38 3.14 -25.25
C LEU A 369 -5.82 3.60 -23.86
N GLY A 370 -4.96 4.34 -23.18
CA GLY A 370 -5.30 5.05 -21.95
C GLY A 370 -6.07 6.33 -22.21
N GLU A 371 -6.44 7.04 -21.13
CA GLU A 371 -7.22 8.28 -21.20
C GLU A 371 -6.54 9.37 -22.02
N LYS A 372 -5.20 9.40 -22.07
CA LYS A 372 -4.43 10.39 -22.84
C LYS A 372 -4.10 9.90 -24.25
N GLY A 373 -4.66 8.77 -24.68
CA GLY A 373 -4.49 8.18 -26.01
C GLY A 373 -3.17 7.42 -26.20
N GLU A 374 -2.37 7.26 -25.14
CA GLU A 374 -1.18 6.43 -25.11
C GLU A 374 -1.53 4.95 -25.16
N VAL A 375 -0.69 4.14 -25.80
CA VAL A 375 -0.88 2.68 -25.81
C VAL A 375 -0.54 2.14 -24.42
N GLN A 376 -1.54 1.67 -23.68
CA GLN A 376 -1.34 0.98 -22.41
C GLN A 376 -0.76 -0.41 -22.64
N TYR A 377 -1.36 -1.17 -23.56
CA TYR A 377 -0.84 -2.47 -23.98
C TYR A 377 -1.43 -2.91 -25.32
N ARG A 378 -0.85 -3.98 -25.88
CA ARG A 378 -1.23 -4.57 -27.17
C ARG A 378 -1.86 -5.94 -26.99
N VAL A 379 -3.03 -6.13 -27.58
CA VAL A 379 -3.71 -7.43 -27.72
C VAL A 379 -3.36 -8.02 -29.08
N THR A 380 -2.60 -9.11 -29.12
CA THR A 380 -2.32 -9.85 -30.37
C THR A 380 -3.41 -10.87 -30.67
N GLU A 381 -3.52 -11.31 -31.93
CA GLU A 381 -4.47 -12.36 -32.32
C GLU A 381 -4.27 -13.63 -31.50
N ASP A 382 -3.04 -14.12 -31.38
CA ASP A 382 -2.71 -15.31 -30.59
C ASP A 382 -3.15 -15.17 -29.12
N SER A 383 -2.87 -14.03 -28.51
CA SER A 383 -3.22 -13.76 -27.11
C SER A 383 -4.73 -13.72 -26.89
N LEU A 384 -5.47 -13.09 -27.81
CA LEU A 384 -6.93 -13.05 -27.77
C LEU A 384 -7.53 -14.45 -27.95
N MET A 385 -7.02 -15.22 -28.91
CA MET A 385 -7.52 -16.57 -29.17
C MET A 385 -7.25 -17.51 -27.98
N GLU A 386 -6.09 -17.39 -27.32
CA GLU A 386 -5.82 -18.15 -26.09
C GLU A 386 -6.86 -17.84 -25.00
N ARG A 387 -7.16 -16.56 -24.76
CA ARG A 387 -8.22 -16.15 -23.82
C ARG A 387 -9.57 -16.77 -24.20
N LEU A 388 -9.98 -16.65 -25.47
CA LEU A 388 -11.27 -17.14 -25.95
C LEU A 388 -11.39 -18.67 -25.88
N SER A 389 -10.26 -19.37 -25.99
CA SER A 389 -10.18 -20.84 -25.89
C SER A 389 -10.11 -21.35 -24.45
N THR A 390 -9.78 -20.50 -23.49
CA THR A 390 -9.66 -20.86 -22.07
C THR A 390 -11.04 -21.03 -21.45
N ASP A 391 -11.39 -22.26 -21.10
CA ASP A 391 -12.69 -22.61 -20.51
C ASP A 391 -12.60 -22.68 -18.98
N ILE A 392 -12.88 -21.54 -18.34
CA ILE A 392 -12.88 -21.42 -16.88
C ILE A 392 -14.01 -22.23 -16.24
N HIS A 393 -15.18 -22.34 -16.89
CA HIS A 393 -16.27 -23.17 -16.41
C HIS A 393 -15.86 -24.66 -16.32
N ALA A 394 -15.24 -25.18 -17.38
CA ALA A 394 -14.71 -26.54 -17.38
C ALA A 394 -13.60 -26.73 -16.32
N ALA A 395 -12.72 -25.75 -16.16
CA ALA A 395 -11.69 -25.78 -15.12
C ALA A 395 -12.30 -25.84 -13.71
N SER A 396 -13.30 -24.99 -13.44
CA SER A 396 -13.99 -24.93 -12.14
C SER A 396 -14.73 -26.23 -11.79
N LEU A 397 -15.32 -26.92 -12.76
CA LEU A 397 -15.94 -28.25 -12.56
C LEU A 397 -14.95 -29.35 -12.15
N MET A 398 -13.65 -29.14 -12.41
CA MET A 398 -12.59 -30.08 -12.04
C MET A 398 -12.03 -29.82 -10.65
N ILE A 399 -12.29 -28.64 -10.06
CA ILE A 399 -11.90 -28.30 -8.69
C ILE A 399 -12.80 -29.10 -7.72
N GLY A 400 -12.20 -29.70 -6.68
CA GLY A 400 -12.97 -30.36 -5.61
C GLY A 400 -13.15 -31.88 -5.73
N LYS A 401 -12.53 -32.55 -6.71
CA LYS A 401 -12.59 -34.03 -6.76
C LYS A 401 -11.75 -34.73 -5.69
N ASN A 402 -10.71 -34.10 -5.11
CA ASN A 402 -9.91 -34.73 -4.03
C ASN A 402 -9.18 -33.81 -3.03
N CYS A 403 -8.99 -32.49 -3.25
CA CYS A 403 -8.04 -31.75 -2.38
C CYS A 403 -8.34 -30.27 -2.05
N SER A 404 -9.15 -29.54 -2.81
CA SER A 404 -9.20 -28.06 -2.69
C SER A 404 -10.58 -27.52 -2.32
N THR A 405 -10.64 -26.68 -1.28
CA THR A 405 -11.80 -25.83 -0.98
C THR A 405 -11.64 -24.51 -1.73
N GLY A 406 -12.67 -24.08 -2.46
CA GLY A 406 -12.69 -22.81 -3.17
C GLY A 406 -13.40 -21.71 -2.38
N CYS A 407 -12.93 -20.47 -2.53
CA CYS A 407 -13.63 -19.26 -2.10
C CYS A 407 -13.69 -18.26 -3.24
N SER A 408 -14.83 -17.61 -3.42
CA SER A 408 -14.95 -16.40 -4.24
C SER A 408 -15.27 -15.20 -3.36
N VAL A 409 -14.49 -14.14 -3.50
CA VAL A 409 -14.78 -12.82 -2.94
C VAL A 409 -15.02 -11.87 -4.11
N HIS A 410 -16.12 -11.10 -4.07
CA HIS A 410 -16.49 -10.21 -5.18
C HIS A 410 -17.13 -8.92 -4.67
N GLY A 411 -16.85 -7.77 -5.28
CA GLY A 411 -17.52 -6.51 -4.94
C GLY A 411 -18.90 -6.40 -5.57
N SER A 412 -19.92 -5.93 -4.84
CA SER A 412 -21.29 -5.81 -5.41
C SER A 412 -21.41 -4.73 -6.48
N MET A 413 -20.47 -3.78 -6.52
CA MET A 413 -20.42 -2.66 -7.46
C MET A 413 -19.21 -2.77 -8.41
N ASP A 414 -18.71 -3.99 -8.65
CA ASP A 414 -17.64 -4.26 -9.62
C ASP A 414 -18.07 -3.89 -11.04
N GLU A 415 -17.46 -2.83 -11.56
CA GLU A 415 -17.75 -2.23 -12.85
C GLU A 415 -17.04 -2.92 -14.02
N VAL A 416 -16.10 -3.83 -13.73
CA VAL A 416 -15.26 -4.51 -14.73
C VAL A 416 -15.72 -5.96 -14.94
N ILE A 417 -16.09 -6.65 -13.86
CA ILE A 417 -16.56 -8.02 -13.88
C ILE A 417 -17.85 -8.10 -13.06
N PRO A 418 -19.01 -8.39 -13.69
CA PRO A 418 -20.28 -8.45 -12.99
C PRO A 418 -20.27 -9.46 -11.83
N VAL A 419 -20.91 -9.09 -10.73
CA VAL A 419 -20.97 -9.90 -9.49
C VAL A 419 -21.61 -11.28 -9.71
N GLU A 420 -22.43 -11.43 -10.75
CA GLU A 420 -23.04 -12.69 -11.14
C GLU A 420 -22.00 -13.76 -11.48
N ASP A 421 -20.81 -13.38 -11.97
CA ASP A 421 -19.73 -14.32 -12.27
C ASP A 421 -19.29 -15.07 -10.99
N ALA A 422 -19.24 -14.40 -9.83
CA ALA A 422 -18.96 -15.03 -8.55
C ALA A 422 -20.04 -16.04 -8.15
N SER A 423 -21.30 -15.72 -8.44
CA SER A 423 -22.42 -16.63 -8.20
C SER A 423 -22.35 -17.87 -9.11
N GLU A 424 -21.87 -17.74 -10.34
CA GLU A 424 -21.68 -18.89 -11.23
C GLU A 424 -20.58 -19.83 -10.72
N PHE A 425 -19.47 -19.31 -10.19
CA PHE A 425 -18.44 -20.15 -9.53
C PHE A 425 -19.03 -20.94 -8.34
N ALA A 426 -19.79 -20.26 -7.48
CA ALA A 426 -20.38 -20.88 -6.30
C ALA A 426 -21.38 -22.00 -6.60
N LYS A 427 -22.04 -21.96 -7.77
CA LYS A 427 -22.95 -23.02 -8.21
C LYS A 427 -22.23 -24.30 -8.58
N ILE A 428 -21.00 -24.22 -9.12
CA ILE A 428 -20.34 -25.36 -9.77
C ILE A 428 -19.14 -25.90 -9.00
N ILE A 429 -18.47 -25.08 -8.18
CA ILE A 429 -17.32 -25.53 -7.39
C ILE A 429 -17.85 -26.20 -6.11
N PRO A 430 -17.53 -27.47 -5.83
CA PRO A 430 -17.94 -28.14 -4.60
C PRO A 430 -17.37 -27.48 -3.34
N ASN A 431 -18.13 -27.47 -2.25
CA ASN A 431 -17.75 -26.88 -0.96
C ASN A 431 -17.28 -25.41 -1.05
N HIS A 432 -17.76 -24.69 -2.06
CA HIS A 432 -17.34 -23.32 -2.32
C HIS A 432 -17.99 -22.33 -1.36
N LYS A 433 -17.21 -21.39 -0.83
CA LYS A 433 -17.72 -20.24 -0.07
C LYS A 433 -17.76 -19.02 -0.98
N LEU A 434 -18.90 -18.32 -0.98
CA LEU A 434 -19.07 -17.06 -1.68
C LEU A 434 -19.20 -15.94 -0.65
N HIS A 435 -18.42 -14.88 -0.82
CA HIS A 435 -18.52 -13.66 -0.04
C HIS A 435 -18.67 -12.46 -0.98
N ILE A 436 -19.76 -11.71 -0.85
CA ILE A 436 -19.98 -10.47 -1.60
C ILE A 436 -19.70 -9.29 -0.67
N VAL A 437 -18.74 -8.44 -1.04
CA VAL A 437 -18.44 -7.20 -0.32
C VAL A 437 -19.35 -6.11 -0.88
N GLU A 438 -20.33 -5.70 -0.07
CA GLU A 438 -21.32 -4.70 -0.47
C GLU A 438 -20.65 -3.34 -0.72
N GLY A 439 -20.98 -2.68 -1.83
CA GLY A 439 -20.44 -1.37 -2.21
C GLY A 439 -19.06 -1.40 -2.88
N ALA A 440 -18.32 -2.51 -2.77
CA ALA A 440 -16.95 -2.59 -3.30
C ALA A 440 -16.92 -2.61 -4.84
N ASN A 441 -15.96 -1.86 -5.40
CA ASN A 441 -15.64 -1.84 -6.83
C ASN A 441 -14.64 -2.96 -7.20
N HIS A 442 -14.19 -3.01 -8.46
CA HIS A 442 -13.29 -4.07 -8.94
C HIS A 442 -11.95 -4.16 -8.18
N CYS A 443 -11.44 -3.02 -7.72
CA CYS A 443 -10.15 -2.91 -7.03
C CYS A 443 -10.29 -2.88 -5.49
N TYR A 444 -11.51 -2.92 -4.97
CA TYR A 444 -11.85 -2.75 -3.56
C TYR A 444 -11.33 -1.45 -2.96
N THR A 445 -11.31 -0.37 -3.76
CA THR A 445 -10.98 0.96 -3.27
C THR A 445 -11.98 1.34 -2.17
N GLU A 446 -11.49 1.74 -0.99
CA GLU A 446 -12.28 2.03 0.22
C GLU A 446 -12.90 0.81 0.91
N HIS A 447 -12.63 -0.41 0.41
CA HIS A 447 -13.15 -1.66 0.96
C HIS A 447 -12.04 -2.70 1.15
N GLU A 448 -10.79 -2.24 1.28
CA GLU A 448 -9.62 -3.12 1.39
C GLU A 448 -9.64 -3.94 2.70
N VAL A 449 -10.25 -3.39 3.75
CA VAL A 449 -10.37 -4.04 5.06
C VAL A 449 -11.37 -5.19 4.99
N GLU A 450 -12.54 -4.95 4.41
CA GLU A 450 -13.61 -5.93 4.23
C GLU A 450 -13.16 -7.08 3.32
N LEU A 451 -12.44 -6.77 2.24
CA LEU A 451 -11.79 -7.78 1.41
C LEU A 451 -10.82 -8.64 2.23
N ALA A 452 -9.95 -8.00 3.02
CA ALA A 452 -8.96 -8.69 3.83
C ALA A 452 -9.59 -9.59 4.89
N GLU A 453 -10.65 -9.13 5.57
CA GLU A 453 -11.41 -9.91 6.54
C GLU A 453 -12.03 -11.15 5.89
N ALA A 454 -12.70 -11.00 4.74
CA ALA A 454 -13.29 -12.12 4.01
C ALA A 454 -12.26 -13.18 3.59
N VAL A 455 -11.07 -12.72 3.16
CA VAL A 455 -9.96 -13.60 2.78
C VAL A 455 -9.37 -14.31 4.01
N LEU A 456 -9.15 -13.59 5.10
CA LEU A 456 -8.59 -14.13 6.34
C LEU A 456 -9.50 -15.17 6.97
N ASP A 457 -10.81 -14.91 7.02
CA ASP A 457 -11.82 -15.86 7.52
C ASP A 457 -11.78 -17.18 6.75
N PHE A 458 -11.53 -17.13 5.45
CA PHE A 458 -11.39 -18.33 4.65
C PHE A 458 -10.06 -19.05 4.85
N ILE A 459 -8.95 -18.30 4.86
CA ILE A 459 -7.61 -18.88 4.98
C ILE A 459 -7.40 -19.52 6.36
N LYS A 460 -8.01 -18.97 7.42
CA LYS A 460 -7.89 -19.49 8.79
C LYS A 460 -8.88 -20.60 9.14
N ALA A 461 -9.98 -20.74 8.41
CA ALA A 461 -10.95 -21.83 8.60
C ALA A 461 -10.38 -23.19 8.17
#